data_AF-A0A430UM43-F1
#
_entry.id   AF-A0A430UM43-F1
#
_cell.length_a   1.000
_cell.length_b   1.000
_cell.length_c   1.000
_cell.angle_alpha   90.00
_cell.angle_beta   90.00
_cell.angle_gamma   90.00
#
_symmetry.space_group_name_H-M   'P 1'
#
loop_
_entity.id
_entity.type
_entity.pdbx_description
1 polymer ?
#
loop_
_entity_poly.entity_id
_entity_poly.type
_entity_poly.pdbx_seq_one_letter_code
_entity_poly.pdbx_strand_id
1 'polypeptide(L)'
;MGARISRWLAILALLALPGALAQDWRLTRSQTLTQAGAREWRYTLGPSGKEAQELWRKLSSQYQDHLRAGYRVDLGAWRVYFLGGKLRLEPHCPAVNPACFTFGALPVPKERQDRFLQELSQLLHQALTQAQTTGGVVLLSRLFRLEVPRGANPPYPASPSGWRP
;
A
#
# COMPACT_ATOMS: atom_id res chain seq x y z
N MET A 1 47.49 -9.90 -30.34
CA MET A 1 46.90 -8.70 -29.70
C MET A 1 45.39 -8.89 -29.66
N GLY A 2 44.77 -9.14 -28.50
CA GLY A 2 43.31 -9.32 -28.49
C GLY A 2 42.73 -9.94 -27.22
N ALA A 3 43.11 -9.44 -26.04
CA ALA A 3 42.51 -9.93 -24.78
C ALA A 3 42.46 -8.85 -23.67
N ARG A 4 42.38 -7.56 -24.03
CA ARG A 4 42.28 -6.46 -23.04
C ARG A 4 40.97 -5.67 -23.08
N ILE A 5 40.14 -5.85 -24.12
CA ILE A 5 38.92 -5.05 -24.30
C ILE A 5 37.72 -5.61 -23.49
N SER A 6 37.78 -6.89 -23.09
CA SER A 6 36.63 -7.55 -22.45
C SER A 6 36.38 -7.14 -20.98
N ARG A 7 37.42 -6.69 -20.26
CA ARG A 7 37.28 -6.27 -18.85
C ARG A 7 36.58 -4.91 -18.68
N TRP A 8 36.68 -4.02 -19.65
CA TRP A 8 36.07 -2.69 -19.58
C TRP A 8 34.57 -2.70 -19.91
N LEU A 9 34.14 -3.58 -20.82
CA LEU A 9 32.72 -3.80 -21.13
C LEU A 9 31.96 -4.42 -19.94
N ALA A 10 32.60 -5.27 -19.15
CA ALA A 10 32.00 -5.85 -17.95
C ALA A 10 31.78 -4.80 -16.83
N ILE A 11 32.65 -3.79 -16.72
CA ILE A 11 32.52 -2.71 -15.72
C ILE A 11 31.44 -1.70 -16.14
N LEU A 12 31.34 -1.40 -17.45
CA LEU A 12 30.25 -0.56 -17.99
C LEU A 12 28.87 -1.23 -17.86
N ALA A 13 28.78 -2.56 -17.97
CA ALA A 13 27.55 -3.31 -17.75
C ALA A 13 27.09 -3.31 -16.27
N LEU A 14 28.02 -3.22 -15.31
CA LEU A 14 27.69 -3.08 -13.88
C LEU A 14 27.24 -1.67 -13.49
N LEU A 15 27.61 -0.64 -14.27
CA LEU A 15 27.12 0.73 -14.09
C LEU A 15 25.74 0.97 -14.74
N ALA A 16 25.27 0.03 -15.55
CA ALA A 16 23.93 0.01 -16.13
C ALA A 16 22.94 -0.82 -15.29
N LEU A 17 23.25 -1.09 -14.02
CA LEU A 17 22.22 -1.50 -13.06
C LEU A 17 21.20 -0.35 -13.00
N PRO A 18 19.95 -0.55 -13.48
CA PRO A 18 18.92 0.44 -13.28
C PRO A 18 18.83 0.58 -11.77
N GLY A 19 19.16 1.76 -11.25
CA GLY A 19 19.18 2.03 -9.83
C GLY A 19 17.92 1.43 -9.26
N ALA A 20 18.07 0.48 -8.33
CA ALA A 20 16.93 -0.12 -7.65
C ALA A 20 16.15 1.05 -7.06
N LEU A 21 15.07 1.44 -7.75
CA LEU A 21 14.28 2.61 -7.37
C LEU A 21 13.89 2.34 -5.93
N ALA A 22 14.31 3.22 -5.03
CA ALA A 22 14.01 3.08 -3.62
C ALA A 22 12.49 2.86 -3.49
N GLN A 23 12.09 1.69 -3.03
CA GLN A 23 10.69 1.35 -2.78
C GLN A 23 10.19 2.26 -1.67
N ASP A 24 9.11 2.98 -1.93
CA ASP A 24 8.53 3.88 -0.94
C ASP A 24 7.65 3.12 0.05
N TRP A 25 7.28 1.89 -0.30
CA TRP A 25 6.44 1.06 0.52
C TRP A 25 7.09 -0.29 0.82
N ARG A 26 6.71 -0.82 1.97
CA ARG A 26 7.07 -2.17 2.37
C ARG A 26 5.81 -2.92 2.80
N LEU A 27 5.64 -4.11 2.23
CA LEU A 27 4.70 -5.12 2.72
C LEU A 27 5.42 -6.06 3.67
N THR A 28 5.10 -6.01 4.96
CA THR A 28 5.60 -6.95 5.96
C THR A 28 4.56 -8.02 6.22
N ARG A 29 4.96 -9.28 6.07
CA ARG A 29 4.15 -10.45 6.38
C ARG A 29 4.69 -11.11 7.64
N SER A 30 3.85 -11.24 8.66
CA SER A 30 4.17 -11.98 9.89
C SER A 30 3.07 -12.97 10.23
N GLN A 31 3.44 -14.00 10.97
CA GLN A 31 2.49 -14.98 11.49
C GLN A 31 2.62 -14.96 13.00
N THR A 32 1.54 -14.60 13.69
CA THR A 32 1.50 -14.64 15.16
C THR A 32 0.76 -15.87 15.61
N LEU A 33 1.37 -16.61 16.55
CA LEU A 33 0.69 -17.62 17.33
C LEU A 33 -0.19 -16.90 18.36
N THR A 34 -1.49 -17.09 18.26
CA THR A 34 -2.41 -16.70 19.33
C THR A 34 -2.22 -17.63 20.53
N GLN A 35 -2.62 -17.19 21.73
CA GLN A 35 -2.57 -18.02 22.95
C GLN A 35 -3.34 -19.35 22.81
N ALA A 36 -4.32 -19.41 21.89
CA ALA A 36 -5.09 -20.62 21.56
C ALA A 36 -4.41 -21.52 20.51
N GLY A 37 -3.17 -21.24 20.13
CA GLY A 37 -2.44 -22.02 19.12
C GLY A 37 -2.82 -21.72 17.67
N ALA A 38 -3.81 -20.86 17.42
CA ALA A 38 -4.21 -20.48 16.08
C ALA A 38 -3.16 -19.53 15.45
N ARG A 39 -2.76 -19.84 14.22
CA ARG A 39 -1.82 -19.03 13.44
C ARG A 39 -2.59 -17.96 12.67
N GLU A 40 -2.44 -16.70 13.06
CA GLU A 40 -3.04 -15.57 12.36
C GLU A 40 -1.99 -14.89 11.48
N TRP A 41 -2.28 -14.78 10.18
CA TRP A 41 -1.44 -14.00 9.26
C TRP A 41 -1.71 -12.51 9.44
N ARG A 42 -0.65 -11.71 9.43
CA ARG A 42 -0.73 -10.26 9.42
C ARG A 42 0.07 -9.72 8.23
N TYR A 43 -0.60 -8.90 7.45
CA TYR A 43 -0.07 -8.18 6.30
C TYR A 43 -0.07 -6.69 6.63
N THR A 44 1.10 -6.11 6.84
CA THR A 44 1.25 -4.70 7.22
C THR A 44 1.90 -3.92 6.08
N LEU A 45 1.19 -2.91 5.60
CA LEU A 45 1.67 -1.94 4.63
C LEU A 45 2.08 -0.66 5.36
N GLY A 46 3.32 -0.26 5.16
CA GLY A 46 3.83 1.00 5.66
C GLY A 46 4.90 1.57 4.74
N PRO A 47 5.07 2.91 4.77
CA PRO A 47 6.10 3.56 3.99
C PRO A 47 7.51 3.19 4.48
N SER A 48 8.46 3.02 3.55
CA SER A 48 9.88 2.76 3.78
C SER A 48 10.71 4.02 3.62
N GLY A 49 11.52 4.33 4.63
CA GLY A 49 12.37 5.53 4.63
C GLY A 49 11.65 6.78 5.12
N LYS A 50 12.44 7.79 5.48
CA LYS A 50 11.94 9.02 6.13
C LYS A 50 11.06 9.86 5.23
N GLU A 51 11.42 9.99 3.95
CA GLU A 51 10.67 10.79 2.98
C GLU A 51 9.29 10.20 2.69
N ALA A 52 9.21 8.89 2.46
CA ALA A 52 7.96 8.19 2.26
C ALA A 52 7.07 8.24 3.51
N GLN A 53 7.66 8.14 4.71
CA GLN A 53 6.94 8.29 5.98
C GLN A 53 6.34 9.69 6.12
N GLU A 54 7.09 10.72 5.76
CA GLU A 54 6.63 12.11 5.81
C GLU A 54 5.50 12.36 4.80
N LEU A 55 5.68 11.89 3.56
CA LEU A 55 4.69 11.98 2.52
C LEU A 55 3.39 11.28 2.93
N TRP A 56 3.50 10.05 3.43
CA TRP A 56 2.35 9.29 3.92
C TRP A 56 1.67 9.96 5.10
N ARG A 57 2.43 10.53 6.04
CA ARG A 57 1.87 11.23 7.20
C ARG A 57 0.98 12.40 6.77
N LYS A 58 1.42 13.21 5.81
CA LYS A 58 0.64 14.33 5.28
C LYS A 58 -0.58 13.85 4.49
N LEU A 59 -0.38 12.89 3.58
CA LEU A 59 -1.44 12.33 2.74
C LEU A 59 -2.52 11.64 3.56
N SER A 60 -2.12 10.77 4.50
CA SER A 60 -3.05 10.07 5.39
C SER A 60 -3.87 11.03 6.24
N SER A 61 -3.32 12.16 6.70
CA SER A 61 -4.09 13.20 7.39
C SER A 61 -5.23 13.72 6.51
N GLN A 62 -4.94 14.08 5.26
CA GLN A 62 -5.95 14.56 4.32
C GLN A 62 -7.01 13.48 4.04
N TYR A 63 -6.59 12.22 3.87
CA TYR A 63 -7.53 11.10 3.73
C TYR A 63 -8.43 10.92 4.94
N GLN A 64 -7.89 11.05 6.15
CA GLN A 64 -8.68 10.99 7.38
C GLN A 64 -9.71 12.13 7.43
N ASP A 65 -9.32 13.35 7.03
CA ASP A 65 -10.25 14.48 6.94
C ASP A 65 -11.37 14.22 5.92
N HIS A 66 -11.03 13.66 4.75
CA HIS A 66 -12.01 13.28 3.73
C HIS A 66 -13.00 12.24 4.27
N LEU A 67 -12.50 11.19 4.91
CA LEU A 67 -13.33 10.14 5.49
C LEU A 67 -14.24 10.67 6.61
N ARG A 68 -13.74 11.55 7.48
CA ARG A 68 -14.55 12.21 8.54
C ARG A 68 -15.67 13.07 7.96
N ALA A 69 -15.40 13.75 6.84
CA ALA A 69 -16.40 14.51 6.12
C ALA A 69 -17.38 13.65 5.30
N GLY A 70 -17.27 12.32 5.36
CA GLY A 70 -18.14 11.39 4.64
C GLY A 70 -17.75 11.17 3.17
N TYR A 71 -16.63 11.72 2.72
CA TYR A 71 -16.09 11.45 1.39
C TYR A 71 -15.43 10.08 1.31
N ARG A 72 -15.16 9.67 0.07
CA ARG A 72 -14.46 8.43 -0.27
C ARG A 72 -12.99 8.74 -0.51
N VAL A 73 -12.14 7.75 -0.26
CA VAL A 73 -10.71 7.79 -0.58
C VAL A 73 -10.38 6.64 -1.53
N ASP A 74 -9.93 7.00 -2.72
CA ASP A 74 -9.59 6.06 -3.79
C ASP A 74 -8.08 5.79 -3.77
N LEU A 75 -7.72 4.50 -3.69
CA LEU A 75 -6.37 3.98 -3.52
C LEU A 75 -5.96 3.10 -4.72
N GLY A 76 -6.41 3.46 -5.92
CA GLY A 76 -6.19 2.71 -7.14
C GLY A 76 -7.21 1.58 -7.29
N ALA A 77 -6.77 0.34 -7.09
CA ALA A 77 -7.64 -0.83 -7.23
C ALA A 77 -8.73 -0.92 -6.14
N TRP A 78 -8.63 -0.11 -5.08
CA TRP A 78 -9.49 -0.18 -3.91
C TRP A 78 -9.97 1.20 -3.48
N ARG A 79 -11.12 1.25 -2.82
CA ARG A 79 -11.74 2.45 -2.28
C ARG A 79 -12.12 2.25 -0.82
N VAL A 80 -11.88 3.29 -0.02
CA VAL A 80 -12.20 3.34 1.41
C VAL A 80 -13.29 4.38 1.66
N TYR A 81 -14.30 4.04 2.47
CA TYR A 81 -15.39 4.96 2.82
C TYR A 81 -16.17 4.49 4.06
N PHE A 82 -16.94 5.39 4.67
CA PHE A 82 -17.90 5.03 5.70
C PHE A 82 -19.26 4.67 5.12
N LEU A 83 -19.88 3.61 5.63
CA LEU A 83 -21.26 3.25 5.38
C LEU A 83 -21.93 2.78 6.66
N GLY A 84 -22.95 3.52 7.12
CA GLY A 84 -23.64 3.23 8.38
C GLY A 84 -22.71 3.29 9.60
N GLY A 85 -21.79 4.27 9.63
CA GLY A 85 -20.81 4.45 10.71
C GLY A 85 -19.66 3.42 10.72
N LYS A 86 -19.61 2.51 9.74
CA LYS A 86 -18.54 1.49 9.63
C LYS A 86 -17.67 1.77 8.42
N LEU A 87 -16.35 1.71 8.60
CA LEU A 87 -15.40 1.85 7.51
C LEU A 87 -15.47 0.59 6.63
N ARG A 88 -15.43 0.76 5.31
CA ARG A 88 -15.44 -0.33 4.34
C ARG A 88 -14.35 -0.14 3.30
N LEU A 89 -13.84 -1.26 2.82
CA LEU A 89 -12.92 -1.34 1.69
C LEU A 89 -13.59 -2.13 0.55
N GLU A 90 -13.70 -1.53 -0.63
CA GLU A 90 -14.31 -2.16 -1.82
C GLU A 90 -13.41 -2.06 -3.06
N PRO A 91 -13.54 -2.98 -4.04
CA PRO A 91 -12.91 -2.85 -5.34
C PRO A 91 -13.34 -1.55 -6.01
N HIS A 92 -12.38 -0.89 -6.67
CA HIS A 92 -12.64 0.36 -7.36
C HIS A 92 -12.26 0.26 -8.85
N CYS A 93 -10.97 0.38 -9.17
CA CYS A 93 -10.50 0.28 -10.55
C CYS A 93 -9.93 -1.11 -10.87
N PRO A 94 -10.46 -1.85 -11.86
CA PRO A 94 -9.85 -3.09 -12.31
C PRO A 94 -8.52 -2.84 -13.05
N ALA A 95 -8.44 -1.75 -13.81
CA ALA A 95 -7.21 -1.28 -14.46
C ALA A 95 -6.82 0.08 -13.85
N VAL A 96 -5.78 0.06 -13.01
CA VAL A 96 -5.35 1.24 -12.25
C VAL A 96 -4.73 2.28 -13.18
N ASN A 97 -5.25 3.51 -13.10
CA ASN A 97 -4.75 4.69 -13.80
C ASN A 97 -4.81 5.90 -12.85
N PRO A 98 -4.26 7.08 -13.22
CA PRO A 98 -4.22 8.24 -12.33
C PRO A 98 -5.59 8.68 -11.78
N ALA A 99 -6.70 8.53 -12.53
CA ALA A 99 -8.02 8.93 -12.06
C ALA A 99 -8.59 8.03 -10.94
N CYS A 100 -7.96 6.88 -10.69
CA CYS A 100 -8.35 5.92 -9.65
C CYS A 100 -7.83 6.30 -8.25
N PHE A 101 -7.25 7.48 -8.10
CA PHE A 101 -6.64 7.92 -6.84
C PHE A 101 -7.25 9.24 -6.36
N THR A 102 -7.52 9.31 -5.06
CA THR A 102 -7.71 10.60 -4.40
C THR A 102 -6.35 11.23 -4.19
N PHE A 103 -6.03 12.27 -4.95
CA PHE A 103 -4.78 13.01 -4.73
C PHE A 103 -4.87 13.92 -3.51
N GLY A 104 -3.83 13.92 -2.70
CA GLY A 104 -3.64 14.94 -1.68
C GLY A 104 -2.95 16.18 -2.24
N ALA A 105 -3.28 17.36 -1.73
CA ALA A 105 -2.56 18.60 -2.00
C ALA A 105 -1.23 18.58 -1.24
N LEU A 106 -0.18 18.00 -1.84
CA LEU A 106 1.13 17.81 -1.24
C LEU A 106 2.18 18.65 -1.96
N PRO A 107 3.16 19.24 -1.25
CA PRO A 107 4.24 20.03 -1.86
C PRO A 107 5.34 19.12 -2.43
N VAL A 108 4.97 18.22 -3.33
CA VAL A 108 5.90 17.31 -4.03
C VAL A 108 5.58 17.28 -5.52
N PRO A 109 6.55 16.94 -6.40
CA PRO A 109 6.29 16.77 -7.82
C PRO A 109 5.18 15.73 -8.07
N LYS A 110 4.37 15.95 -9.10
CA LYS A 110 3.24 15.06 -9.43
C LYS A 110 3.71 13.62 -9.66
N GLU A 111 4.80 13.46 -10.41
CA GLU A 111 5.36 12.15 -10.78
C GLU A 111 5.81 11.36 -9.55
N ARG A 112 6.24 12.07 -8.51
CA ARG A 112 6.61 11.47 -7.22
C ARG A 112 5.38 10.94 -6.51
N GLN A 113 4.31 11.73 -6.44
CA GLN A 113 3.05 11.32 -5.82
C GLN A 113 2.36 10.20 -6.60
N ASP A 114 2.35 10.28 -7.94
CA ASP A 114 1.77 9.25 -8.81
C ASP A 114 2.46 7.90 -8.59
N ARG A 115 3.81 7.86 -8.58
CA ARG A 115 4.58 6.64 -8.31
C ARG A 115 4.28 6.08 -6.92
N PHE A 116 4.27 6.95 -5.91
CA PHE A 116 4.01 6.59 -4.52
C PHE A 116 2.63 5.93 -4.34
N LEU A 117 1.62 6.46 -5.02
CA LEU A 117 0.24 5.94 -4.99
C LEU A 117 0.09 4.64 -5.79
N GLN A 118 0.76 4.53 -6.93
CA GLN A 118 0.75 3.30 -7.72
C GLN A 118 1.38 2.13 -6.95
N GLU A 119 2.51 2.35 -6.29
CA GLU A 119 3.17 1.34 -5.46
C GLU A 119 2.28 0.91 -4.30
N LEU A 120 1.63 1.87 -3.61
CA LEU A 120 0.63 1.58 -2.58
C LEU A 120 -0.49 0.68 -3.11
N SER A 121 -1.10 1.03 -4.25
CA SER A 121 -2.19 0.25 -4.83
C SER A 121 -1.75 -1.18 -5.14
N GLN A 122 -0.56 -1.37 -5.71
CA GLN A 122 -0.03 -2.68 -6.08
C GLN A 122 0.17 -3.56 -4.85
N LEU A 123 0.84 -3.03 -3.81
CA LEU A 123 1.08 -3.79 -2.58
C LEU A 123 -0.20 -4.05 -1.80
N LEU A 124 -1.15 -3.12 -1.80
CA LEU A 124 -2.43 -3.30 -1.12
C LEU A 124 -3.24 -4.41 -1.80
N HIS A 125 -3.29 -4.40 -3.12
CA HIS A 125 -3.93 -5.46 -3.89
C HIS A 125 -3.25 -6.81 -3.62
N GLN A 126 -1.92 -6.86 -3.64
CA GLN A 126 -1.16 -8.08 -3.31
C GLN A 126 -1.50 -8.60 -1.90
N ALA A 127 -1.54 -7.73 -0.89
CA ALA A 127 -1.85 -8.11 0.49
C ALA A 127 -3.27 -8.66 0.63
N LEU A 128 -4.25 -8.06 -0.04
CA LEU A 128 -5.64 -8.50 -0.01
C LEU A 128 -5.83 -9.83 -0.72
N THR A 129 -5.25 -10.02 -1.91
CA THR A 129 -5.30 -11.30 -2.64
C THR A 129 -4.63 -12.43 -1.86
N GLN A 130 -3.51 -12.14 -1.18
CA GLN A 130 -2.87 -13.11 -0.28
C GLN A 130 -3.77 -13.43 0.93
N ALA A 131 -4.33 -12.40 1.57
CA ALA A 131 -5.20 -12.58 2.73
C ALA A 131 -6.51 -13.31 2.39
N GLN A 132 -7.08 -13.11 1.20
CA GLN A 132 -8.22 -13.90 0.71
C GLN A 132 -7.89 -15.40 0.66
N THR A 133 -6.65 -15.75 0.29
CA THR A 133 -6.20 -17.14 0.17
C THR A 133 -5.89 -17.75 1.53
N THR A 134 -5.21 -17.01 2.41
CA THR A 134 -4.71 -17.56 3.68
C THR A 134 -5.65 -17.34 4.86
N GLY A 135 -6.52 -16.33 4.78
CA GLY A 135 -7.09 -15.64 5.92
C GLY A 135 -6.08 -14.68 6.56
N GLY A 136 -6.55 -13.71 7.34
CA GLY A 136 -5.71 -12.89 8.22
C GLY A 136 -6.10 -11.42 8.28
N VAL A 137 -5.21 -10.60 8.84
CA VAL A 137 -5.40 -9.16 9.00
C VAL A 137 -4.57 -8.38 8.00
N VAL A 138 -5.19 -7.44 7.30
CA VAL A 138 -4.52 -6.45 6.46
C VAL A 138 -4.55 -5.10 7.17
N LEU A 139 -3.39 -4.48 7.30
CA LEU A 139 -3.18 -3.21 7.99
C LEU A 139 -2.49 -2.24 7.04
N LEU A 140 -3.16 -1.15 6.69
CA LEU A 140 -2.54 0.02 6.09
C LEU A 140 -2.32 1.05 7.20
N SER A 141 -1.06 1.25 7.58
CA SER A 141 -0.70 2.15 8.69
C SER A 141 -1.34 3.53 8.53
N ARG A 142 -1.83 4.12 9.63
CA ARG A 142 -2.52 5.43 9.67
C ARG A 142 -3.86 5.52 8.92
N LEU A 143 -4.35 4.47 8.28
CA LEU A 143 -5.64 4.52 7.56
C LEU A 143 -6.62 3.47 8.05
N PHE A 144 -6.34 2.19 7.86
CA PHE A 144 -7.29 1.15 8.26
C PHE A 144 -6.62 -0.16 8.66
N ARG A 145 -7.36 -0.94 9.44
CA ARG A 145 -7.13 -2.36 9.69
C ARG A 145 -8.40 -3.11 9.31
N LEU A 146 -8.26 -4.23 8.61
CA LEU A 146 -9.39 -5.11 8.30
C LEU A 146 -8.98 -6.57 8.50
N GLU A 147 -9.97 -7.39 8.79
CA GLU A 147 -9.85 -8.84 8.83
C GLU A 147 -10.42 -9.41 7.53
N VAL A 148 -9.66 -10.28 6.88
CA VAL A 148 -10.07 -11.01 5.68
C VAL A 148 -10.19 -12.47 6.06
N PRO A 149 -11.41 -12.97 6.28
CA PRO A 149 -11.63 -14.41 6.37
C PRO A 149 -11.22 -15.10 5.07
N ARG A 150 -10.77 -16.35 5.15
CA ARG A 150 -10.39 -17.13 3.96
C ARG A 150 -11.60 -17.27 3.02
N GLY A 151 -11.40 -16.94 1.75
CA GLY A 151 -12.45 -16.97 0.72
C GLY A 151 -13.48 -15.84 0.82
N ALA A 152 -13.29 -14.85 1.70
CA ALA A 152 -14.21 -13.72 1.80
C ALA A 152 -14.08 -12.80 0.58
N ASN A 153 -15.23 -12.41 0.04
CA ASN A 153 -15.32 -11.41 -1.02
C ASN A 153 -15.54 -10.01 -0.42
N PRO A 154 -15.05 -8.94 -1.08
CA PRO A 154 -15.34 -7.59 -0.65
C PRO A 154 -16.83 -7.23 -0.90
N PRO A 155 -17.36 -6.14 -0.28
CA PRO A 155 -16.65 -5.15 0.53
C PRO A 155 -16.23 -5.69 1.92
N TYR A 156 -15.01 -5.37 2.32
CA TYR A 156 -14.48 -5.76 3.62
C TYR A 156 -14.82 -4.72 4.69
N PRO A 157 -15.37 -5.13 5.84
CA PRO A 157 -15.46 -4.23 6.99
C PRO A 157 -14.05 -3.91 7.49
N ALA A 158 -13.83 -2.65 7.80
CA ALA A 158 -12.56 -2.13 8.30
C ALA A 158 -12.78 -1.30 9.56
N SER A 159 -11.70 -1.09 10.30
CA SER A 159 -11.63 -0.19 11.44
C SER A 159 -10.55 0.87 11.19
N PRO A 160 -10.75 2.13 11.63
CA PRO A 160 -9.71 3.14 11.64
C PRO A 160 -8.44 2.64 12.33
N SER A 161 -7.28 2.98 11.77
CA SER A 161 -5.98 2.59 12.31
C SER A 161 -5.14 3.81 12.64
N GLY A 162 -4.97 4.12 13.93
CA GLY A 162 -4.15 5.25 14.38
C GLY A 162 -4.80 6.62 14.25
N TRP A 163 -6.13 6.69 14.12
CA TRP A 163 -6.91 7.93 14.12
C TRP A 163 -8.34 7.66 14.61
N ARG A 164 -9.08 8.72 14.96
CA ARG A 164 -10.47 8.65 15.40
C ARG A 164 -11.40 9.19 14.31
N PRO A 165 -12.45 8.45 13.93
CA PRO A 165 -13.43 8.89 12.96
C PRO A 165 -14.39 9.93 13.52
#